data_AF-A0A2A3VLT9-F1
#
_entry.id   AF-A0A2A3VLT9-F1
#
_cell.length_a   1.000
_cell.length_b   1.000
_cell.length_c   1.000
_cell.angle_alpha   90.00
_cell.angle_beta   90.00
_cell.angle_gamma   90.00
#
_symmetry.space_group_name_H-M   'P 1'
#
loop_
_entity.id
_entity.type
_entity.pdbx_description
1 polymer ?
#
loop_
_entity_poly.entity_id
_entity_poly.type
_entity_poly.pdbx_seq_one_letter_code
_entity_poly.pdbx_strand_id
1 'polypeptide(L)'
;MTRPLLGLAIAATLAACSGQNTPAAPGTDATATEATAALDPVLAAPQVGDVYAAELTHFSGVDFAGPGTGEAAYGLMRVIAVDDERITLNTENSAWPKARGAINELRGDQADITWDEDEKIEVYRRELPELVAEGRILEARRM
;
A
#
# COMPACT_ATOMS: atom_id res chain seq x y z
N MET A 1 14.10 62.26 -1.18
CA MET A 1 14.21 62.25 0.29
C MET A 1 13.94 60.81 0.76
N THR A 2 15.00 60.00 0.85
CA THR A 2 15.69 59.53 2.08
C THR A 2 14.94 58.41 2.80
N ARG A 3 15.46 57.18 2.68
CA ARG A 3 15.17 56.02 3.54
C ARG A 3 15.73 56.26 4.94
N PRO A 4 15.28 55.49 5.95
CA PRO A 4 16.28 54.69 6.64
C PRO A 4 15.87 53.25 6.93
N LEU A 5 16.89 52.38 6.93
CA LEU A 5 16.92 51.03 7.46
C LEU A 5 17.02 51.03 9.00
N LEU A 6 16.49 50.00 9.65
CA LEU A 6 16.91 49.44 10.94
C LEU A 6 16.51 47.94 10.90
N GLY A 7 17.31 46.91 11.13
CA GLY A 7 18.67 46.82 11.66
C GLY A 7 18.64 46.29 13.10
N LEU A 8 18.61 44.98 13.31
CA LEU A 8 19.10 44.39 14.57
C LEU A 8 19.65 42.97 14.35
N ALA A 9 20.93 42.82 14.66
CA ALA A 9 21.71 41.60 14.66
C ALA A 9 22.00 41.21 16.12
N ILE A 10 21.95 39.92 16.46
CA ILE A 10 22.51 39.34 17.70
C ILE A 10 23.01 37.94 17.31
N ALA A 11 24.30 37.79 17.00
CA ALA A 11 25.46 37.57 17.87
C ALA A 11 25.81 36.08 17.96
N ALA A 12 26.89 35.72 17.26
CA ALA A 12 27.54 34.43 17.27
C ALA A 12 28.31 34.20 18.58
N THR A 13 28.30 32.98 19.08
CA THR A 13 29.31 32.49 20.03
C THR A 13 30.20 31.48 19.30
N LEU A 14 31.42 31.92 18.96
CA LEU A 14 32.55 31.06 18.62
C LEU A 14 33.09 30.42 19.90
N ALA A 15 33.09 29.09 19.97
CA ALA A 15 34.03 28.34 20.80
C ALA A 15 35.18 27.89 19.89
N ALA A 16 36.39 28.34 20.19
CA ALA A 16 37.58 28.14 19.40
C ALA A 16 38.44 26.98 19.94
N CYS A 17 39.01 26.21 18.98
CA CYS A 17 40.33 25.57 18.99
C CYS A 17 40.56 24.40 19.97
N SER A 18 41.27 23.31 19.64
CA SER A 18 42.05 22.92 18.46
C SER A 18 42.60 21.50 18.71
N GLY A 19 42.62 20.60 17.73
CA GLY A 19 43.23 19.28 17.90
C GLY A 19 43.15 18.35 16.68
N GLN A 20 44.06 18.58 15.72
CA GLN A 20 44.80 17.62 14.88
C GLN A 20 44.10 16.43 14.16
N ASN A 21 44.29 16.45 12.82
CA ASN A 21 44.05 15.45 11.77
C ASN A 21 44.19 13.95 12.12
N THR A 22 43.25 13.13 11.63
CA THR A 22 43.48 11.86 10.87
C THR A 22 42.20 11.52 10.08
N PRO A 23 42.27 11.09 8.79
CA PRO A 23 41.10 10.60 8.08
C PRO A 23 40.88 9.10 8.38
N ALA A 24 39.69 8.72 8.81
CA ALA A 24 39.24 7.33 8.87
C ALA A 24 37.84 7.22 8.28
N ALA A 25 37.64 6.11 7.56
CA ALA A 25 36.62 5.83 6.56
C ALA A 25 35.17 5.68 7.11
N PRO A 26 34.17 5.51 6.23
CA PRO A 26 32.74 5.69 6.53
C PRO A 26 32.16 4.47 7.23
N GLY A 27 31.09 4.67 7.99
CA GLY A 27 30.30 3.55 8.49
C GLY A 27 29.64 3.87 9.81
N THR A 28 28.45 4.42 9.74
CA THR A 28 27.27 3.86 10.41
C THR A 28 26.10 4.56 9.74
N ASP A 29 25.73 4.07 8.56
CA ASP A 29 24.33 4.20 8.17
C ASP A 29 23.56 3.51 9.29
N ALA A 30 22.90 4.34 10.10
CA ALA A 30 21.83 3.89 10.96
C ALA A 30 20.78 3.32 10.01
N THR A 31 20.95 2.05 9.67
CA THR A 31 19.94 1.26 8.98
C THR A 31 18.85 1.15 10.02
N ALA A 32 17.89 2.09 9.96
CA ALA A 32 16.57 1.88 10.51
C ALA A 32 16.11 0.58 9.86
N THR A 33 16.32 -0.52 10.56
CA THR A 33 15.64 -1.77 10.27
C THR A 33 14.21 -1.48 10.68
N GLU A 34 13.44 -0.89 9.76
CA GLU A 34 12.00 -1.01 9.80
C GLU A 34 11.74 -2.50 9.90
N ALA A 35 11.16 -2.91 11.02
CA ALA A 35 10.66 -4.26 11.15
C ALA A 35 9.57 -4.40 10.08
N THR A 36 9.94 -4.94 8.92
CA THR A 36 8.97 -5.32 7.90
C THR A 36 8.05 -6.30 8.59
N ALA A 37 6.82 -5.86 8.90
CA ALA A 37 5.82 -6.76 9.46
C ALA A 37 5.72 -7.95 8.50
N ALA A 38 5.74 -9.16 9.05
CA ALA A 38 5.62 -10.35 8.22
C ALA A 38 4.30 -10.25 7.46
N LEU A 39 4.38 -10.41 6.13
CA LEU A 39 3.20 -10.42 5.27
C LEU A 39 2.24 -11.53 5.72
N ASP A 40 0.94 -11.30 5.58
CA ASP A 40 -0.08 -12.33 5.82
C ASP A 40 0.29 -13.63 5.07
N PRO A 41 0.22 -14.82 5.70
CA PRO A 41 0.62 -16.07 5.07
C PRO A 41 -0.12 -16.40 3.77
N VAL A 42 -1.39 -15.98 3.64
CA VAL A 42 -2.19 -16.15 2.42
C VAL A 42 -1.56 -15.33 1.29
N LEU A 43 -1.15 -14.09 1.57
CA LEU A 43 -0.50 -13.20 0.59
C LEU A 43 0.96 -13.60 0.31
N ALA A 44 1.66 -14.17 1.28
CA ALA A 44 3.03 -14.66 1.09
C ALA A 44 3.09 -15.91 0.19
N ALA A 45 2.05 -16.74 0.22
CA ALA A 45 1.91 -17.93 -0.63
C ALA A 45 0.49 -18.03 -1.22
N PRO A 46 0.17 -17.18 -2.22
CA PRO A 46 -1.16 -17.15 -2.83
C PRO A 46 -1.54 -18.49 -3.46
N GLN A 47 -2.82 -18.83 -3.38
CA GLN A 47 -3.41 -20.01 -4.00
C GLN A 47 -4.66 -19.61 -4.79
N VAL A 48 -4.97 -20.39 -5.82
CA VAL A 48 -6.25 -20.26 -6.52
C VAL A 48 -7.38 -20.49 -5.53
N GLY A 49 -8.35 -19.58 -5.51
CA GLY A 49 -9.47 -19.55 -4.57
C GLY A 49 -9.27 -18.61 -3.38
N ASP A 50 -8.06 -18.11 -3.13
CA ASP A 50 -7.85 -17.07 -2.10
C ASP A 50 -8.66 -15.82 -2.43
N VAL A 51 -9.21 -15.18 -1.38
CA VAL A 51 -10.03 -13.97 -1.54
C VAL A 51 -9.44 -12.82 -0.74
N TYR A 52 -9.36 -11.65 -1.36
CA TYR A 52 -8.77 -10.44 -0.80
C TYR A 52 -9.85 -9.35 -0.69
N ALA A 53 -9.97 -8.73 0.48
CA ALA A 53 -10.66 -7.45 0.59
C ALA A 53 -9.70 -6.34 0.13
N ALA A 54 -10.13 -5.50 -0.80
CA ALA A 54 -9.25 -4.54 -1.47
C ALA A 54 -10.00 -3.27 -1.93
N GLU A 55 -9.25 -2.25 -2.33
CA GLU A 55 -9.75 -1.09 -3.03
C GLU A 55 -9.89 -1.38 -4.53
N LEU A 56 -11.10 -1.69 -4.99
CA LEU A 56 -11.37 -2.06 -6.39
C LEU A 56 -11.01 -0.95 -7.37
N THR A 57 -11.17 0.33 -6.98
CA THR A 57 -10.82 1.48 -7.83
C THR A 57 -9.33 1.60 -8.16
N HIS A 58 -8.47 0.92 -7.40
CA HIS A 58 -7.05 0.83 -7.71
C HIS A 58 -6.75 -0.24 -8.77
N PHE A 59 -7.48 -1.36 -8.74
CA PHE A 59 -7.17 -2.54 -9.54
C PHE A 59 -8.00 -2.66 -10.82
N SER A 60 -9.29 -2.32 -10.74
CA SER A 60 -10.23 -2.47 -11.83
C SER A 60 -10.33 -1.21 -12.68
N GLY A 61 -10.52 -1.41 -13.99
CA GLY A 61 -10.90 -0.34 -14.91
C GLY A 61 -12.39 0.02 -14.86
N VAL A 62 -13.20 -0.74 -14.10
CA VAL A 62 -14.63 -0.48 -13.90
C VAL A 62 -14.82 0.62 -12.86
N ASP A 63 -15.76 1.53 -13.12
CA ASP A 63 -16.10 2.60 -12.19
C ASP A 63 -17.11 2.11 -11.14
N PHE A 64 -16.58 1.60 -10.02
CA PHE A 64 -17.38 1.12 -8.88
C PHE A 64 -17.91 2.23 -7.96
N ALA A 65 -17.28 3.42 -7.99
CA ALA A 65 -17.65 4.55 -7.14
C ALA A 65 -18.72 5.46 -7.77
N GLY A 66 -18.91 5.32 -9.08
CA GLY A 66 -19.88 6.04 -9.86
C GLY A 66 -19.20 7.02 -10.83
N PRO A 67 -19.80 7.26 -12.02
CA PRO A 67 -19.16 7.91 -13.15
C PRO A 67 -18.39 9.18 -12.81
N GLY A 68 -17.05 9.12 -12.89
CA GLY A 68 -16.18 10.29 -12.80
C GLY A 68 -16.05 10.90 -11.40
N THR A 69 -16.46 10.18 -10.36
CA THR A 69 -16.30 10.61 -8.96
C THR A 69 -14.84 10.52 -8.50
N GLY A 70 -14.12 9.48 -8.94
CA GLY A 70 -12.77 9.16 -8.47
C GLY A 70 -12.72 8.82 -6.97
N GLU A 71 -13.87 8.56 -6.35
CA GLU A 71 -13.93 8.12 -4.95
C GLU A 71 -13.45 6.67 -4.84
N ALA A 72 -12.92 6.29 -3.69
CA ALA A 72 -12.48 4.91 -3.47
C ALA A 72 -13.69 3.99 -3.30
N ALA A 73 -13.66 2.85 -4.00
CA ALA A 73 -14.62 1.76 -3.80
C ALA A 73 -13.88 0.49 -3.38
N TYR A 74 -14.48 -0.28 -2.48
CA TYR A 74 -13.86 -1.43 -1.84
C TYR A 74 -14.69 -2.67 -2.06
N GLY A 75 -14.08 -3.82 -2.20
CA GLY A 75 -14.79 -5.07 -2.42
C GLY A 75 -13.86 -6.26 -2.34
N LEU A 76 -14.31 -7.40 -2.85
CA LEU A 76 -13.56 -8.64 -2.88
C LEU A 76 -12.92 -8.90 -4.25
N MET A 77 -11.72 -9.46 -4.21
CA MET A 77 -11.04 -10.01 -5.38
C MET A 77 -10.72 -11.49 -5.12
N ARG A 78 -10.97 -12.38 -6.07
CA ARG A 78 -10.62 -13.80 -5.97
C ARG A 78 -9.44 -14.12 -6.85
N VAL A 79 -8.46 -14.84 -6.31
CA VAL A 79 -7.33 -15.39 -7.06
C VAL A 79 -7.83 -16.53 -7.95
N ILE A 80 -7.66 -16.41 -9.26
CA ILE A 80 -8.09 -17.40 -10.25
C ILE A 80 -6.93 -18.12 -10.94
N ALA A 81 -5.72 -17.55 -10.88
CA ALA A 81 -4.49 -18.19 -11.33
C ALA A 81 -3.31 -17.72 -10.48
N VAL A 82 -2.32 -18.60 -10.31
CA VAL A 82 -1.06 -18.32 -9.65
C VAL A 82 0.06 -18.91 -10.49
N ASP A 83 1.07 -18.11 -10.76
CA ASP A 83 2.33 -18.57 -11.33
C ASP A 83 3.52 -18.13 -10.44
N ASP A 84 4.74 -18.34 -10.93
CA ASP A 84 5.95 -18.06 -10.17
C ASP A 84 6.15 -16.56 -9.90
N GLU A 85 5.67 -15.67 -10.78
CA GLU A 85 5.89 -14.23 -10.71
C GLU A 85 4.63 -13.44 -10.36
N ARG A 86 3.44 -13.96 -10.69
CA ARG A 86 2.18 -13.23 -10.69
C ARG A 86 1.03 -14.04 -10.12
N ILE A 87 -0.01 -13.30 -9.75
CA ILE A 87 -1.35 -13.81 -9.53
C ILE A 87 -2.30 -13.13 -10.51
N THR A 88 -3.32 -13.84 -10.94
CA THR A 88 -4.45 -13.28 -11.68
C THR A 88 -5.67 -13.28 -10.78
N LEU A 89 -6.35 -12.15 -10.70
CA LEU A 89 -7.56 -11.95 -9.90
C LEU A 89 -8.75 -11.58 -10.78
N ASN A 90 -9.94 -11.85 -10.29
CA ASN A 90 -11.15 -11.16 -10.71
C ASN A 90 -11.83 -10.46 -9.53
N THR A 91 -12.68 -9.48 -9.81
CA THR A 91 -13.48 -8.79 -8.79
C THR A 91 -14.86 -9.44 -8.63
N GLU A 92 -15.51 -9.14 -7.52
CA GLU A 92 -16.96 -9.26 -7.43
C GLU A 92 -17.68 -8.17 -8.24
N ASN A 93 -18.97 -8.37 -8.51
CA ASN A 93 -19.81 -7.39 -9.23
C ASN A 93 -20.40 -6.28 -8.34
N SER A 94 -19.98 -6.21 -7.07
CA SER A 94 -20.45 -5.24 -6.07
C SER A 94 -19.28 -4.45 -5.48
N ALA A 95 -19.60 -3.32 -4.86
CA ALA A 95 -18.62 -2.58 -4.07
C ALA A 95 -19.26 -1.87 -2.89
N TRP A 96 -18.43 -1.63 -1.89
CA TRP A 96 -18.69 -0.86 -0.70
C TRP A 96 -18.01 0.51 -0.79
N PRO A 97 -18.66 1.58 -0.33
CA PRO A 97 -18.04 2.91 -0.27
C PRO A 97 -17.00 3.04 0.86
N LYS A 98 -16.82 2.00 1.69
CA LYS A 98 -15.92 2.00 2.84
C LYS A 98 -15.25 0.64 2.99
N ALA A 99 -13.94 0.64 3.26
CA ALA A 99 -13.12 -0.55 3.51
C ALA A 99 -13.75 -1.57 4.48
N ARG A 100 -14.41 -1.08 5.55
CA ARG A 100 -15.04 -1.95 6.55
C ARG A 100 -16.16 -2.83 5.97
N GLY A 101 -16.83 -2.41 4.90
CA GLY A 101 -17.83 -3.22 4.20
C GLY A 101 -17.19 -4.47 3.62
N ALA A 102 -16.17 -4.30 2.77
CA ALA A 102 -15.42 -5.39 2.15
C ALA A 102 -14.77 -6.34 3.19
N ILE A 103 -14.19 -5.79 4.27
CA ILE A 103 -13.62 -6.61 5.35
C ILE A 103 -14.69 -7.48 6.04
N ASN A 104 -15.88 -6.91 6.29
CA ASN A 104 -16.96 -7.67 6.92
C ASN A 104 -17.48 -8.77 5.99
N GLU A 105 -17.59 -8.49 4.68
CA GLU A 105 -18.00 -9.46 3.68
C GLU A 105 -16.99 -10.60 3.51
N LEU A 106 -15.68 -10.29 3.48
CA LEU A 106 -14.61 -11.30 3.48
C LEU A 106 -14.74 -12.29 4.64
N ARG A 107 -15.11 -11.77 5.82
CA ARG A 107 -15.29 -12.56 7.05
C ARG A 107 -16.64 -13.27 7.13
N GLY A 108 -17.58 -12.90 6.27
CA GLY A 108 -18.91 -13.46 6.19
C GLY A 108 -18.98 -14.75 5.37
N ASP A 109 -20.21 -15.08 4.99
CA ASP A 109 -20.51 -16.09 3.97
C ASP A 109 -20.40 -15.45 2.59
N GLN A 110 -19.81 -16.17 1.65
CA GLN A 110 -19.50 -15.71 0.29
C GLN A 110 -20.23 -16.51 -0.78
N ALA A 111 -21.17 -17.38 -0.40
CA ALA A 111 -21.89 -18.27 -1.30
C ALA A 111 -22.68 -17.53 -2.40
N ASP A 112 -23.15 -16.32 -2.13
CA ASP A 112 -23.98 -15.51 -3.04
C ASP A 112 -23.19 -14.47 -3.84
N ILE A 113 -21.84 -14.46 -3.75
CA ILE A 113 -21.01 -13.52 -4.49
C ILE A 113 -20.99 -13.89 -5.98
N THR A 114 -21.34 -12.92 -6.81
CA THR A 114 -21.18 -13.03 -8.27
C THR A 114 -19.85 -12.42 -8.67
N TRP A 115 -18.96 -13.24 -9.23
CA TRP A 115 -17.65 -12.83 -9.71
C TRP A 115 -17.71 -12.34 -11.16
N ASP A 116 -16.94 -11.30 -11.48
CA ASP A 116 -16.69 -10.90 -12.86
C ASP A 116 -15.71 -11.89 -13.50
N GLU A 117 -16.23 -12.95 -14.12
CA GLU A 117 -15.38 -13.97 -14.75
C GLU A 117 -14.69 -13.47 -16.04
N ASP A 118 -15.05 -12.30 -16.57
CA ASP A 118 -14.40 -11.69 -17.73
C ASP A 118 -13.19 -10.83 -17.31
N GLU A 119 -13.20 -10.27 -16.10
CA GLU A 119 -12.09 -9.47 -15.60
C GLU A 119 -10.86 -10.33 -15.24
N LYS A 120 -9.68 -9.83 -15.62
CA LYS A 120 -8.37 -10.47 -15.40
C LYS A 120 -7.35 -9.41 -14.97
N ILE A 121 -7.20 -9.26 -13.67
CA ILE A 121 -6.23 -8.33 -13.06
C ILE A 121 -4.95 -9.11 -12.76
N GLU A 122 -3.85 -8.76 -13.40
CA GLU A 122 -2.53 -9.34 -13.11
C GLU A 122 -1.78 -8.47 -12.10
N VAL A 123 -1.30 -9.10 -11.02
CA VAL A 123 -0.47 -8.44 -9.99
C VAL A 123 0.82 -9.24 -9.82
N TYR A 124 1.97 -8.58 -9.76
CA TYR A 124 3.21 -9.28 -9.44
C TYR A 124 3.24 -9.63 -7.95
N ARG A 125 3.66 -10.86 -7.63
CA ARG A 125 3.75 -11.34 -6.25
C ARG A 125 4.67 -10.50 -5.38
N ARG A 126 5.71 -9.90 -5.99
CA ARG A 126 6.63 -8.98 -5.31
C ARG A 126 6.00 -7.65 -4.89
N GLU A 127 4.86 -7.27 -5.46
CA GLU A 127 4.15 -6.01 -5.18
C GLU A 127 3.16 -6.17 -4.02
N LEU A 128 2.76 -7.40 -3.67
CA LEU A 128 1.80 -7.67 -2.59
C LEU A 128 2.16 -7.02 -1.24
N PRO A 129 3.43 -7.00 -0.78
CA PRO A 129 3.78 -6.27 0.44
C PRO A 129 3.50 -4.77 0.36
N GLU A 130 3.78 -4.14 -0.78
CA GLU A 130 3.54 -2.70 -0.99
C GLU A 130 2.04 -2.40 -1.08
N LEU A 131 1.28 -3.23 -1.79
CA LEU A 131 -0.18 -3.10 -1.88
C LEU A 131 -0.86 -3.22 -0.50
N VAL A 132 -0.33 -4.05 0.40
CA VAL A 132 -0.79 -4.11 1.80
C VAL A 132 -0.38 -2.86 2.57
N ALA A 133 0.88 -2.43 2.45
CA ALA A 133 1.39 -1.27 3.15
C ALA A 133 0.64 0.03 2.77
N GLU A 134 0.20 0.14 1.52
CA GLU A 134 -0.60 1.25 1.01
C GLU A 134 -2.10 1.12 1.32
N GLY A 135 -2.54 -0.01 1.89
CA GLY A 135 -3.96 -0.27 2.15
C GLY A 135 -4.79 -0.54 0.90
N ARG A 136 -4.17 -0.89 -0.23
CA ARG A 136 -4.85 -1.35 -1.45
C ARG A 136 -5.38 -2.77 -1.29
N ILE A 137 -4.63 -3.63 -0.60
CA ILE A 137 -5.10 -4.91 -0.07
C ILE A 137 -5.25 -4.75 1.45
N LEU A 138 -6.45 -5.02 1.95
CA LEU A 138 -6.81 -4.78 3.34
C LEU A 138 -6.63 -6.05 4.19
N GLU A 139 -7.19 -7.16 3.72
CA GLU A 139 -7.17 -8.46 4.38
C GLU A 139 -7.27 -9.58 3.33
N ALA A 140 -6.78 -10.77 3.66
CA ALA A 140 -6.86 -11.95 2.81
C ALA A 140 -7.41 -13.14 3.58
N ARG A 141 -8.08 -14.06 2.87
CA ARG A 141 -8.62 -15.30 3.44
C ARG A 141 -8.40 -16.46 2.48
N ARG A 142 -7.87 -17.56 3.04
CA ARG A 142 -7.82 -18.88 2.41
C ARG A 142 -9.22 -19.49 2.40
N MET A 143 -9.64 -19.96 1.23
CA MET A 143 -10.88 -20.73 1.05
C MET A 143 -10.65 -22.23 1.12
#